data_AF-Q4UGN8-F1
#
_entry.id   AF-Q4UGN8-F1
#
_cell.length_a   1.000
_cell.length_b   1.000
_cell.length_c   1.000
_cell.angle_alpha   90.00
_cell.angle_beta   90.00
_cell.angle_gamma   90.00
#
_symmetry.space_group_name_H-M   'P 1'
#
loop_
_entity.id
_entity.type
_entity.pdbx_description
1 polymer ?
#
loop_
_entity_poly.entity_id
_entity_poly.type
_entity_poly.pdbx_seq_one_letter_code
_entity_poly.pdbx_strand_id
1 'polypeptide(L)'
;MDLTTKLRNLFLVMDNNKEGVLNEASVVLAFQSIGFVLPNDVKANVTPMNCTQFVNFGTQLAKKLPSDGGVGDLYSSLAGGKSKKVDMTDVRQVMETLKLTNASDLDTLSSVLDPRNTGYLEYDALNEAFKA
;
A
#
# COMPACT_ATOMS: atom_id res chain seq x y z
N MET A 1 -17.67 -4.41 -0.48
CA MET A 1 -17.44 -4.64 0.98
C MET A 1 -17.13 -3.29 1.60
N ASP A 2 -17.75 -2.91 2.72
CA ASP A 2 -17.46 -1.62 3.36
C ASP A 2 -16.09 -1.62 4.07
N LEU A 3 -15.46 -0.44 4.18
CA LEU A 3 -14.11 -0.27 4.75
C LEU A 3 -14.04 -0.78 6.20
N THR A 4 -15.09 -0.53 6.99
CA THR A 4 -15.19 -0.97 8.39
C THR A 4 -15.09 -2.49 8.51
N THR A 5 -15.76 -3.22 7.62
CA THR A 5 -15.74 -4.69 7.56
C THR A 5 -14.38 -5.20 7.10
N LYS A 6 -13.75 -4.54 6.11
CA LYS A 6 -12.38 -4.85 5.68
C LYS A 6 -11.38 -4.70 6.84
N LEU A 7 -11.47 -3.60 7.61
CA LEU A 7 -10.63 -3.34 8.78
C LEU A 7 -10.86 -4.33 9.92
N ARG A 8 -12.11 -4.71 10.20
CA ARG A 8 -12.40 -5.75 11.21
C ARG A 8 -11.83 -7.10 10.82
N ASN A 9 -12.03 -7.52 9.57
CA ASN A 9 -11.48 -8.79 9.08
C ASN A 9 -9.96 -8.79 9.14
N LEU A 10 -9.33 -7.68 8.75
CA LEU A 10 -7.89 -7.50 8.86
C LEU A 10 -7.41 -7.61 10.32
N PHE A 11 -8.09 -6.99 11.28
CA PHE A 11 -7.75 -7.13 12.70
C PHE A 11 -7.75 -8.60 13.13
N LEU A 12 -8.80 -9.35 12.76
CA LEU A 12 -8.94 -10.77 13.13
C LEU A 12 -7.86 -11.65 12.51
N VAL A 13 -7.40 -11.34 11.30
CA VAL A 13 -6.28 -12.05 10.65
C VAL A 13 -4.95 -11.75 11.33
N MET A 14 -4.78 -10.54 11.86
CA MET A 14 -3.52 -10.12 12.48
C MET A 14 -3.45 -10.56 13.96
N ASP A 15 -4.58 -10.67 14.64
CA ASP A 15 -4.69 -11.15 16.03
C ASP A 15 -4.62 -12.69 16.11
N ASN A 16 -3.55 -13.26 15.54
CA ASN A 16 -3.34 -14.71 15.45
C ASN A 16 -3.33 -15.40 16.82
N ASN A 17 -2.83 -14.70 17.84
CA ASN A 17 -2.76 -15.21 19.21
C ASN A 17 -4.06 -15.02 19.99
N LYS A 18 -5.07 -14.34 19.42
CA LYS A 18 -6.35 -13.98 20.08
C LYS A 18 -6.14 -13.21 21.38
N GLU A 19 -5.16 -12.31 21.38
CA GLU A 19 -4.85 -11.44 22.51
C GLU A 19 -5.88 -10.29 22.62
N GLY A 20 -6.64 -10.04 21.55
CA GLY A 20 -7.64 -8.97 21.49
C GLY A 20 -7.03 -7.57 21.34
N VAL A 21 -5.70 -7.49 21.23
CA VAL A 21 -4.92 -6.26 21.06
C VAL A 21 -3.77 -6.54 20.10
N LEU A 22 -3.62 -5.70 19.08
CA LEU A 22 -2.44 -5.71 18.20
C LEU A 22 -1.37 -4.79 18.79
N ASN A 23 -0.13 -5.27 18.84
CA ASN A 23 1.03 -4.42 19.10
C ASN A 23 1.32 -3.48 17.92
N GLU A 24 2.20 -2.50 18.12
CA GLU A 24 2.50 -1.43 17.17
C GLU A 24 2.96 -1.98 15.81
N ALA A 25 3.85 -2.96 15.82
CA ALA A 25 4.37 -3.59 14.60
C ALA A 25 3.24 -4.28 13.81
N SER A 26 2.34 -4.97 14.50
CA SER A 26 1.20 -5.65 13.89
C SER A 26 0.19 -4.65 13.33
N VAL A 27 -0.05 -3.53 14.00
CA VAL A 27 -0.91 -2.45 13.49
C VAL A 27 -0.33 -1.87 12.19
N VAL A 28 0.96 -1.57 12.16
CA VAL A 28 1.62 -1.04 10.95
C VAL A 28 1.54 -2.05 9.80
N LEU A 29 1.88 -3.32 10.07
CA LEU A 29 1.84 -4.39 9.07
C LEU A 29 0.42 -4.60 8.54
N ALA A 30 -0.58 -4.54 9.40
CA ALA A 30 -1.99 -4.66 9.02
C ALA A 30 -2.36 -3.60 7.98
N PHE A 31 -2.09 -2.32 8.24
CA PHE A 31 -2.40 -1.25 7.29
C PHE A 31 -1.63 -1.39 5.98
N GLN A 32 -0.34 -1.72 6.04
CA GLN A 32 0.46 -1.91 4.83
C GLN A 32 -0.06 -3.06 3.96
N SER A 33 -0.56 -4.14 4.57
CA SER A 33 -1.12 -5.29 3.83
C SER A 33 -2.35 -4.97 2.99
N ILE A 34 -3.06 -3.88 3.31
CA ILE A 34 -4.22 -3.39 2.54
C ILE A 34 -3.89 -2.14 1.71
N GLY A 35 -2.61 -1.83 1.52
CA GLY A 35 -2.14 -0.70 0.71
C GLY A 35 -2.14 0.65 1.43
N PHE A 36 -2.36 0.68 2.75
CA PHE A 36 -2.26 1.92 3.52
C PHE A 36 -0.81 2.17 3.90
N VAL A 37 -0.16 3.08 3.19
CA VAL A 37 1.19 3.54 3.55
C VAL A 37 1.07 4.60 4.64
N LEU A 38 1.39 4.20 5.88
CA LEU A 38 1.44 5.12 7.01
C LEU A 38 2.65 6.08 6.86
N PRO A 39 2.43 7.40 6.90
CA PRO A 39 3.50 8.40 7.01
C PRO A 39 4.39 8.17 8.25
N ASN A 40 5.65 8.59 8.22
CA ASN A 40 6.60 8.34 9.30
C ASN A 40 6.19 8.97 10.64
N ASP A 41 5.60 10.17 10.60
CA ASP A 41 5.02 10.86 11.75
C ASP A 41 3.82 10.12 12.32
N VAL A 42 3.01 9.47 11.48
CA VAL A 42 1.89 8.63 11.92
C VAL A 42 2.40 7.33 12.52
N LYS A 43 3.37 6.66 11.87
CA LYS A 43 4.01 5.43 12.37
C LYS A 43 4.64 5.62 13.75
N ALA A 44 5.32 6.74 13.98
CA ALA A 44 5.95 7.06 15.26
C ALA A 44 4.96 7.21 16.42
N ASN A 45 3.68 7.46 16.13
CA ASN A 45 2.62 7.64 17.11
C ASN A 45 1.64 6.45 17.17
N VAL A 46 1.93 5.34 16.49
CA VAL A 46 1.12 4.12 16.60
C VAL A 46 1.31 3.53 17.99
N THR A 47 0.20 3.23 18.65
CA THR A 47 0.16 2.54 19.93
C THR A 47 -0.54 1.19 19.78
N PRO A 48 -0.46 0.28 20.77
CA PRO A 48 -1.24 -0.96 20.73
C PRO A 48 -2.74 -0.67 20.71
N MET A 49 -3.48 -1.41 19.90
CA MET A 49 -4.91 -1.15 19.64
C MET A 49 -5.74 -2.42 19.70
N ASN A 50 -6.90 -2.36 20.36
CA ASN A 50 -7.94 -3.36 20.19
C ASN A 50 -8.73 -3.14 18.89
N CYS A 51 -9.64 -4.07 18.55
CA CYS A 51 -10.39 -4.02 17.29
C CYS A 51 -11.15 -2.70 17.08
N THR A 52 -11.79 -2.17 18.12
CA THR A 52 -12.53 -0.90 18.03
C THR A 52 -11.60 0.28 17.76
N GLN A 53 -10.46 0.35 18.47
CA GLN A 53 -9.45 1.38 18.27
C GLN A 53 -8.83 1.29 16.88
N PHE A 54 -8.49 0.09 16.43
CA PHE A 54 -7.91 -0.18 15.12
C PHE A 54 -8.83 0.27 13.98
N VAL A 55 -10.12 -0.10 14.05
CA VAL A 55 -11.13 0.28 13.04
C VAL A 55 -11.33 1.80 13.00
N ASN A 56 -11.40 2.46 14.16
CA ASN A 56 -11.54 3.91 14.24
C ASN A 56 -10.31 4.62 13.67
N PHE A 57 -9.12 4.18 14.03
CA PHE A 57 -7.86 4.71 13.52
C PHE A 57 -7.77 4.55 12.00
N GLY A 58 -8.03 3.36 11.47
CA GLY A 58 -8.03 3.09 10.03
C GLY A 58 -9.07 3.92 9.26
N THR A 59 -10.25 4.10 9.82
CA THR A 59 -11.30 4.94 9.21
C THR A 59 -10.90 6.42 9.17
N GLN A 60 -10.25 6.93 10.22
CA GLN A 60 -9.72 8.30 10.23
C GLN A 60 -8.55 8.46 9.26
N LEU A 61 -7.67 7.46 9.18
CA LEU A 61 -6.55 7.45 8.25
C LEU A 61 -7.06 7.47 6.80
N ALA A 62 -8.07 6.68 6.47
CA ALA A 62 -8.68 6.64 5.14
C ALA A 62 -9.27 7.99 4.70
N LYS A 63 -9.76 8.81 5.64
CA LYS A 63 -10.26 10.16 5.36
C LYS A 63 -9.14 11.18 5.09
N LYS A 64 -7.93 10.91 5.60
CA LYS A 64 -6.76 11.78 5.45
C LYS A 64 -5.93 11.41 4.23
N LEU A 65 -6.02 10.17 3.77
CA LEU A 65 -5.31 9.72 2.59
C LEU A 65 -5.99 10.26 1.32
N PRO A 66 -5.19 10.63 0.30
CA PRO A 66 -5.71 10.88 -1.04
C PRO A 66 -6.57 9.72 -1.53
N SER A 67 -7.59 10.00 -2.34
CA SER A 67 -8.52 8.97 -2.85
C SER A 67 -7.86 7.90 -3.73
N ASP A 68 -6.64 8.15 -4.21
CA ASP A 68 -5.79 7.23 -4.96
C ASP A 68 -4.67 6.63 -4.09
N GLY A 69 -4.69 6.84 -2.77
CA GLY A 69 -3.67 6.36 -1.84
C GLY A 69 -2.30 7.05 -1.97
N GLY A 70 -2.21 8.18 -2.67
CA GLY A 70 -0.93 8.87 -2.94
C GLY A 70 -0.14 8.27 -4.11
N VAL A 71 -0.77 7.36 -4.88
CA VAL A 71 -0.18 6.73 -6.06
C VAL A 71 0.14 7.77 -7.15
N GLY A 72 -0.68 8.80 -7.31
CA GLY A 72 -0.44 9.90 -8.24
C GLY A 72 0.82 10.72 -7.93
N ASP A 73 1.08 11.00 -6.66
CA ASP A 73 2.27 11.74 -6.22
C ASP A 73 3.55 10.91 -6.41
N LEU A 74 3.46 9.60 -6.09
CA LEU A 74 4.50 8.62 -6.36
C LEU A 74 4.81 8.52 -7.86
N TYR A 75 3.77 8.37 -8.68
CA TYR A 75 3.91 8.32 -10.12
C TYR A 75 4.54 9.60 -10.68
N SER A 76 4.09 10.76 -10.22
CA SER A 76 4.62 12.06 -10.66
C SER A 76 6.07 12.27 -10.25
N SER A 77 6.49 11.69 -9.11
CA SER A 77 7.88 11.74 -8.65
C SER A 77 8.80 10.83 -9.47
N LEU A 78 8.27 9.71 -9.99
CA LEU A 78 9.00 8.76 -10.83
C LEU A 78 8.96 9.13 -12.33
N ALA A 79 7.86 9.71 -12.78
CA ALA A 79 7.66 10.15 -14.16
C ALA A 79 8.41 11.47 -14.36
N GLY A 80 9.70 11.37 -14.73
CA GLY A 80 10.55 12.54 -14.91
C GLY A 80 9.91 13.63 -15.77
N GLY A 81 9.48 14.72 -15.11
CA GLY A 81 9.17 16.09 -15.59
C GLY A 81 8.22 16.31 -16.78
N LYS A 82 8.30 15.52 -17.85
CA LYS A 82 7.58 15.70 -19.13
C LYS A 82 7.02 14.40 -19.71
N SER A 83 7.47 13.24 -19.23
CA SER A 83 6.96 11.95 -19.68
C SER A 83 5.70 11.60 -18.87
N LYS A 84 4.60 11.26 -19.55
CA LYS A 84 3.43 10.62 -18.91
C LYS A 84 3.67 9.13 -18.62
N LYS A 85 4.90 8.65 -18.76
CA LYS A 85 5.30 7.25 -18.64
C LYS A 85 6.51 7.12 -17.72
N VAL A 86 6.51 6.12 -16.86
CA VAL A 86 7.67 5.75 -16.02
C VAL A 86 8.36 4.56 -16.67
N ASP A 87 9.70 4.57 -16.73
CA ASP A 87 10.45 3.41 -17.20
C ASP A 87 10.33 2.28 -16.17
N MET A 88 9.99 1.07 -16.63
CA MET A 88 9.86 -0.09 -15.73
C MET A 88 11.18 -0.47 -15.06
N THR A 89 12.32 -0.08 -15.63
CA THR A 89 13.65 -0.23 -15.04
C THR A 89 13.79 0.61 -13.77
N ASP A 90 13.31 1.86 -13.79
CA ASP A 90 13.35 2.76 -12.63
C ASP A 90 12.44 2.24 -11.51
N VAL A 91 11.26 1.72 -11.87
CA VAL A 91 10.32 1.09 -10.92
C VAL A 91 10.95 -0.15 -10.26
N ARG A 92 11.55 -1.03 -11.07
CA ARG A 92 12.26 -2.24 -10.58
C ARG A 92 13.40 -1.85 -9.65
N GLN A 93 14.21 -0.85 -10.01
CA GLN A 93 15.33 -0.39 -9.20
C GLN A 93 14.87 0.18 -7.84
N VAL A 94 13.77 0.93 -7.81
CA VAL A 94 13.16 1.42 -6.55
C VAL A 94 12.68 0.25 -5.68
N MET A 95 12.01 -0.75 -6.25
CA MET A 95 11.50 -1.91 -5.51
C MET A 95 12.62 -2.80 -4.95
N GLU A 96 13.68 -3.04 -5.74
CA GLU A 96 14.89 -3.73 -5.30
C GLU A 96 15.60 -2.99 -4.16
N THR A 97 15.70 -1.66 -4.27
CA THR A 97 16.30 -0.79 -3.24
C THR A 97 15.50 -0.81 -1.93
N LEU A 98 14.17 -0.88 -2.02
CA LEU A 98 13.27 -0.98 -0.85
C LEU A 98 13.23 -2.39 -0.22
N LYS A 99 13.98 -3.36 -0.76
CA LYS A 99 13.99 -4.77 -0.32
C LYS A 99 12.60 -5.41 -0.29
N LEU A 100 11.65 -4.92 -1.07
CA LEU A 100 10.36 -5.57 -1.27
C LEU A 100 10.61 -6.81 -2.13
N THR A 101 11.00 -7.92 -1.50
CA THR A 101 11.71 -9.00 -2.20
C THR A 101 11.02 -10.35 -2.10
N ASN A 102 10.21 -10.60 -3.13
CA ASN A 102 10.15 -11.89 -3.79
C ASN A 102 10.25 -11.63 -5.30
N ALA A 103 11.27 -12.19 -5.96
CA ALA A 103 11.49 -11.96 -7.39
C ALA A 103 10.29 -12.40 -8.25
N SER A 104 9.56 -13.45 -7.83
CA SER A 104 8.35 -13.88 -8.54
C SER A 104 7.21 -12.87 -8.43
N ASP A 105 7.10 -12.19 -7.29
CA ASP A 105 6.05 -11.20 -7.06
C ASP A 105 6.36 -9.91 -7.83
N LEU A 106 7.64 -9.60 -8.00
CA LEU A 106 8.10 -8.50 -8.84
C LEU A 106 7.80 -8.74 -10.33
N ASP A 107 8.04 -9.95 -10.83
CA ASP A 107 7.74 -10.30 -12.22
C ASP A 107 6.22 -10.35 -12.45
N THR A 108 5.47 -10.85 -11.48
CA THR A 108 4.00 -10.83 -11.51
C THR A 108 3.49 -9.40 -11.52
N LEU A 109 3.98 -8.54 -10.62
CA LEU A 109 3.62 -7.14 -10.56
C LEU A 109 4.01 -6.41 -11.86
N SER A 110 5.18 -6.70 -12.42
CA SER A 110 5.62 -6.14 -13.71
C SER A 110 4.66 -6.53 -14.84
N SER A 111 4.19 -7.78 -14.87
CA SER A 111 3.22 -8.24 -15.87
C SER A 111 1.83 -7.62 -15.72
N VAL A 112 1.45 -7.24 -14.50
CA VAL A 112 0.18 -6.53 -14.23
C VAL A 112 0.30 -5.06 -14.64
N LEU A 113 1.45 -4.45 -14.38
CA LEU A 113 1.71 -3.03 -14.61
C LEU A 113 2.07 -2.69 -16.06
N ASP A 114 2.68 -3.63 -16.78
CA ASP A 114 2.99 -3.53 -18.21
C ASP A 114 2.60 -4.82 -18.95
N PRO A 115 1.28 -5.10 -19.09
CA PRO A 115 0.79 -6.34 -19.69
C PRO A 115 1.13 -6.49 -21.17
N ARG A 116 1.52 -5.39 -21.83
CA ARG A 116 1.95 -5.35 -23.23
C ARG A 116 3.46 -5.41 -23.39
N ASN A 117 4.22 -5.51 -22.29
CA ASN A 117 5.68 -5.55 -22.25
C ASN A 117 6.31 -4.42 -23.09
N THR A 118 5.78 -3.22 -22.93
CA THR A 118 6.21 -2.00 -23.61
C THR A 118 7.49 -1.40 -23.03
N GLY A 119 7.90 -1.84 -21.84
CA GLY A 119 8.98 -1.27 -21.05
C GLY A 119 8.57 -0.05 -20.21
N TYR A 120 7.29 0.35 -20.26
CA TYR A 120 6.80 1.56 -19.64
C TYR A 120 5.56 1.29 -18.79
N LEU A 121 5.52 1.91 -17.61
CA LEU A 121 4.34 2.03 -16.79
C LEU A 121 3.51 3.23 -17.25
N GLU A 122 2.23 2.99 -17.54
CA GLU A 122 1.25 4.04 -17.81
C GLU A 122 0.40 4.31 -16.55
N TYR A 123 0.14 5.57 -16.26
CA TYR A 123 -0.61 5.99 -15.07
C TYR A 123 -1.97 5.30 -14.94
N ASP A 124 -2.69 5.15 -16.05
CA ASP A 124 -4.01 4.53 -16.06
C ASP A 124 -3.94 3.04 -15.71
N ALA A 125 -2.91 2.32 -16.18
CA ALA A 125 -2.67 0.92 -15.84
C ALA A 125 -2.32 0.75 -14.35
N LEU A 126 -1.54 1.68 -13.78
CA LEU A 126 -1.26 1.70 -12.36
C LEU A 126 -2.54 1.95 -11.55
N ASN A 127 -3.33 2.94 -11.94
CA ASN A 127 -4.56 3.31 -11.22
C ASN A 127 -5.60 2.19 -11.30
N GLU A 128 -5.71 1.49 -12.44
CA GLU A 128 -6.55 0.29 -12.56
C GLU A 128 -6.06 -0.88 -11.69
N ALA A 129 -4.75 -1.14 -11.64
CA ALA A 129 -4.17 -2.20 -10.82
C ALA A 129 -4.43 -2.00 -9.31
N PHE A 130 -4.53 -0.76 -8.85
CA PHE A 130 -4.71 -0.41 -7.43
C PHE A 130 -6.16 -0.06 -7.03
N LYS A 131 -7.12 -0.06 -7.96
CA LYS A 131 -8.54 0.30 -7.72
C LYS A 131 -9.43 -0.81 -7.12
N ALA A 132 -8.88 -1.70 -6.28
CA ALA A 132 -9.59 -2.85 -5.70
C ALA A 132 -10.34 -2.58 -4.37
#